data_AF-A0A7G9W3Y8-F1
#
_entry.id   AF-A0A7G9W3Y8-F1
#
_cell.length_a   1.000
_cell.length_b   1.000
_cell.length_c   1.000
_cell.angle_alpha   90.00
_cell.angle_beta   90.00
_cell.angle_gamma   90.00
#
_symmetry.space_group_name_H-M   'P 1'
#
loop_
_entity.id
_entity.type
_entity.pdbx_description
1 polymer ?
#
loop_
_entity_poly.entity_id
_entity_poly.type
_entity_poly.pdbx_seq_one_letter_code
_entity_poly.pdbx_strand_id
1 'polypeptide(L)'
;MEYIADNFGSKAPNGVLYRIKNSPGFKFDEVNIKIIIKDKEEPLFMGIDEICNRQVLKETSRAVVQKMQYSQEISLDLLYKELLQEKLLELCKYIRLDRITHTIAIDKTSILADGYHMKFY
;
A
#
# COMPACT_ATOMS: atom_id res chain seq x y z
N MET A 1 -5.53 -41.40 15.81
CA MET A 1 -4.39 -40.82 16.54
C MET A 1 -3.07 -41.39 16.06
N GLU A 2 -3.00 -42.69 15.78
CA GLU A 2 -1.85 -43.34 15.12
C GLU A 2 -1.58 -42.82 13.71
N TYR A 3 -2.60 -42.39 12.98
CA TYR A 3 -2.46 -41.84 11.61
C TYR A 3 -1.35 -40.79 11.45
N ILE A 4 -1.20 -39.85 12.41
CA ILE A 4 -0.16 -38.81 12.32
C ILE A 4 1.24 -39.37 12.60
N ALA A 5 1.34 -40.35 13.50
CA ALA A 5 2.61 -41.02 13.78
C ALA A 5 3.04 -41.89 12.59
N ASP A 6 2.11 -42.68 12.05
CA ASP A 6 2.38 -43.70 11.04
C ASP A 6 2.62 -43.11 9.65
N ASN A 7 1.87 -42.06 9.27
CA ASN A 7 1.98 -41.48 7.92
C ASN A 7 3.00 -40.35 7.82
N PHE A 8 3.34 -39.69 8.94
CA PHE A 8 4.22 -38.52 8.93
C PHE A 8 5.46 -38.67 9.83
N GLY A 9 5.68 -39.84 10.44
CA GLY A 9 6.84 -40.12 11.28
C GLY A 9 6.95 -39.22 12.52
N SER A 10 5.82 -38.68 13.00
CA SER A 10 5.82 -37.71 14.10
C SER A 10 6.00 -38.40 15.46
N LYS A 11 7.06 -38.02 16.19
CA LYS A 11 7.32 -38.49 17.56
C LYS A 11 6.37 -37.92 18.60
N ALA A 12 5.63 -36.85 18.29
CA ALA A 12 4.68 -36.20 19.20
C ALA A 12 3.35 -35.86 18.50
N PRO A 13 2.54 -36.86 18.13
CA PRO A 13 1.28 -36.65 17.40
C PRO A 13 0.30 -35.73 18.12
N ASN A 14 0.24 -35.82 19.46
CA ASN A 14 -0.63 -34.99 20.30
C ASN A 14 -0.26 -33.51 20.23
N GLY A 15 1.04 -33.19 20.17
CA GLY A 15 1.51 -31.82 20.06
C GLY A 15 1.19 -31.20 18.70
N VAL A 16 1.25 -32.01 17.64
CA VAL A 16 0.83 -31.59 16.29
C VAL A 16 -0.65 -31.29 16.27
N LEU A 17 -1.48 -32.20 16.79
CA LEU A 17 -2.93 -32.00 16.85
C LEU A 17 -3.30 -30.76 17.67
N TYR A 18 -2.68 -30.56 18.83
CA TYR A 18 -2.89 -29.38 19.66
C TYR A 18 -2.61 -28.08 18.90
N ARG A 19 -1.51 -28.03 18.13
CA ARG A 19 -1.16 -26.85 17.33
C ARG A 19 -2.16 -26.59 16.21
N ILE A 20 -2.61 -27.63 15.50
CA ILE A 20 -3.60 -27.47 14.43
C ILE A 20 -4.96 -27.02 14.99
N LYS A 21 -5.35 -27.51 16.17
CA LYS A 21 -6.58 -27.05 16.84
C LYS A 21 -6.53 -25.56 17.21
N ASN A 22 -5.34 -25.05 17.52
CA ASN A 22 -5.12 -23.68 17.99
C ASN A 22 -4.63 -22.72 16.89
N SER A 23 -4.36 -23.19 15.67
CA SER A 23 -3.93 -22.35 14.57
C SER A 23 -5.10 -21.54 13.98
N PRO A 24 -4.89 -20.26 13.62
CA PRO A 24 -5.87 -19.49 12.86
C PRO A 24 -6.10 -20.18 11.50
N GLY A 25 -7.36 -20.30 11.09
CA GLY A 25 -7.75 -20.98 9.83
C GLY A 25 -8.27 -22.40 9.98
N PHE A 26 -8.11 -23.05 11.14
CA PHE A 26 -8.63 -24.41 11.38
C PHE A 26 -9.63 -24.42 12.55
N LYS A 27 -10.62 -25.32 12.48
CA LYS A 27 -11.60 -25.61 13.53
C LYS A 27 -11.63 -27.11 13.76
N PHE A 28 -11.67 -27.53 15.02
CA PHE A 28 -11.90 -28.94 15.34
C PHE A 28 -13.40 -29.20 15.44
N ASP A 29 -13.87 -30.18 14.67
CA ASP A 29 -15.21 -30.73 14.80
C ASP A 29 -15.16 -31.94 15.75
N GLU A 30 -15.76 -31.76 16.92
CA GLU A 30 -15.83 -32.78 17.96
C GLU A 30 -16.77 -33.93 17.59
N VAL A 31 -17.76 -33.68 16.73
CA VAL A 31 -18.78 -34.68 16.36
C VAL A 31 -18.21 -35.71 15.40
N ASN A 32 -17.48 -35.26 14.37
CA ASN A 32 -16.88 -36.13 13.38
C ASN A 32 -15.40 -36.44 13.65
N ILE A 33 -14.83 -35.90 14.73
CA ILE A 33 -13.41 -36.02 15.11
C ILE A 33 -12.50 -35.64 13.92
N LYS A 34 -12.79 -34.49 13.30
CA LYS A 34 -12.08 -34.00 12.11
C LYS A 34 -11.63 -32.55 12.28
N ILE A 35 -10.56 -32.20 11.58
CA ILE A 35 -10.10 -30.82 11.46
C ILE A 35 -10.76 -30.26 10.20
N ILE A 36 -11.55 -29.21 10.37
CA ILE A 36 -12.23 -28.49 9.30
C ILE A 36 -11.47 -27.19 9.07
N ILE A 37 -11.30 -26.81 7.81
CA ILE A 37 -10.80 -25.48 7.46
C ILE A 37 -11.92 -24.50 7.76
N LYS A 38 -11.66 -23.47 8.57
CA LYS A 38 -12.64 -22.40 8.77
C LYS A 38 -12.89 -21.77 7.40
N ASP A 39 -14.14 -21.76 6.96
CA ASP A 39 -14.51 -21.14 5.69
C ASP A 39 -14.11 -19.67 5.71
N LYS A 40 -13.05 -19.43 4.94
CA LYS A 40 -12.49 -18.18 4.41
C LYS A 40 -12.35 -17.01 5.40
N GLU A 41 -11.10 -16.66 5.62
CA GLU A 41 -10.67 -15.27 5.77
C GLU A 41 -11.48 -14.39 4.79
N GLU A 42 -11.96 -13.26 5.27
CA GLU A 42 -12.43 -12.18 4.40
C GLU A 42 -11.44 -12.05 3.24
N PRO A 43 -11.92 -11.98 1.99
CA PRO A 43 -11.01 -11.91 0.86
C PRO A 43 -10.07 -10.72 1.09
N LEU A 44 -8.77 -11.00 1.22
CA LEU A 44 -7.73 -10.00 1.49
C LEU A 44 -7.76 -8.84 0.47
N PHE A 45 -8.35 -9.11 -0.70
CA PHE A 45 -8.59 -8.15 -1.75
C PHE A 45 -10.09 -8.05 -2.03
N MET A 46 -10.62 -6.82 -2.02
CA MET A 46 -11.96 -6.54 -2.51
C MET A 46 -12.10 -6.95 -3.97
N GLY A 47 -13.24 -7.54 -4.34
CA GLY A 47 -13.55 -7.82 -5.74
C GLY A 47 -13.62 -6.53 -6.56
N ILE A 48 -13.29 -6.59 -7.85
CA ILE A 48 -13.35 -5.42 -8.75
C ILE A 48 -14.79 -4.86 -8.80
N ASP A 49 -15.78 -5.75 -8.76
CA ASP A 49 -17.19 -5.38 -8.71
C ASP A 49 -17.59 -4.68 -7.40
N GLU A 50 -16.96 -5.00 -6.27
CA GLU A 50 -17.18 -4.30 -4.99
C GLU A 50 -16.53 -2.91 -4.98
N ILE A 51 -15.38 -2.75 -5.63
CA ILE A 51 -14.71 -1.45 -5.79
C ILE A 51 -15.57 -0.53 -6.65
N CYS A 52 -16.18 -1.07 -7.71
CA CYS A 52 -17.00 -0.32 -8.66
C CYS A 52 -18.43 -0.08 -8.17
N ASN A 53 -19.02 -0.99 -7.39
CA ASN A 53 -20.39 -0.90 -6.91
C ASN A 53 -20.50 -0.33 -5.49
N ARG A 54 -19.67 0.67 -5.13
CA ARG A 54 -19.77 1.36 -3.85
C ARG A 54 -21.08 2.15 -3.75
N GLN A 55 -22.21 1.45 -3.62
CA GLN A 55 -23.40 1.99 -3.03
C GLN A 55 -23.00 2.42 -1.63
N VAL A 56 -23.06 3.72 -1.43
CA VAL A 56 -22.82 4.40 -0.16
C VAL A 56 -23.57 3.64 0.94
N LEU A 57 -22.86 2.77 1.65
CA LEU A 57 -23.34 2.20 2.89
C LEU A 57 -23.62 3.40 3.78
N LYS A 58 -24.91 3.68 3.95
CA LYS A 58 -25.44 4.63 4.94
C LYS A 58 -25.18 4.04 6.31
N GLU A 59 -23.93 4.04 6.74
CA GLU A 59 -23.59 3.82 8.14
C GLU A 59 -23.60 5.17 8.84
N THR A 60 -24.72 5.38 9.54
CA THR A 60 -24.88 6.16 10.75
C THR A 60 -23.55 6.53 11.42
N SER A 61 -22.95 7.65 11.01
CA SER A 61 -22.16 8.51 11.88
C SER A 61 -21.90 9.83 11.15
N ARG A 62 -22.43 10.93 11.70
CA ARG A 62 -22.21 12.31 11.23
C ARG A 62 -20.73 12.77 11.35
N ALA A 63 -19.78 11.86 11.59
CA ALA A 63 -18.36 12.15 11.76
C ALA A 63 -17.48 11.82 10.53
N VAL A 64 -18.00 11.10 9.53
CA VAL A 64 -17.18 10.64 8.38
C VAL A 64 -17.10 11.66 7.24
N VAL A 65 -18.08 12.58 7.13
CA VAL A 65 -18.09 13.57 6.04
C VAL A 65 -16.92 14.55 6.14
N GLN A 66 -16.48 14.91 7.35
CA GLN A 66 -15.31 15.79 7.55
C GLN A 66 -13.97 15.10 7.26
N LYS A 67 -13.84 13.77 7.47
CA LYS A 67 -12.59 13.04 7.18
C LYS A 67 -12.34 12.87 5.68
N MET A 68 -13.39 12.71 4.88
CA MET A 68 -13.24 12.52 3.43
C MET A 68 -12.78 13.78 2.70
N GLN A 69 -13.30 14.96 3.04
CA GLN A 69 -12.85 16.24 2.46
C GLN A 69 -11.39 16.53 2.83
N TYR A 70 -11.02 16.34 4.10
CA TYR A 70 -9.63 16.47 4.54
C TYR A 70 -8.68 15.51 3.80
N SER A 71 -9.11 14.27 3.54
CA SER A 71 -8.28 13.29 2.82
C SER A 71 -8.04 13.65 1.35
N GLN A 72 -9.03 14.24 0.67
CA GLN A 72 -8.86 14.71 -0.71
C GLN A 72 -7.94 15.93 -0.78
N GLU A 73 -8.10 16.90 0.11
CA GLU A 73 -7.21 18.08 0.17
C GLU A 73 -5.77 17.67 0.49
N ILE A 74 -5.56 16.75 1.44
CA ILE A 74 -4.23 16.21 1.75
C ILE A 74 -3.61 15.51 0.52
N SER A 75 -4.41 14.78 -0.27
CA SER A 75 -3.92 14.08 -1.46
C SER A 75 -3.49 15.04 -2.59
N LEU A 76 -4.21 16.14 -2.78
CA LEU A 76 -3.86 17.15 -3.78
C LEU A 76 -2.63 17.95 -3.36
N ASP A 77 -2.50 18.28 -2.07
CA ASP A 77 -1.31 18.94 -1.52
C ASP A 77 -0.06 18.05 -1.66
N LEU A 78 -0.20 16.74 -1.46
CA LEU A 78 0.88 15.79 -1.66
C LEU A 78 1.30 15.75 -3.14
N LEU A 79 0.32 15.62 -4.04
CA LEU A 79 0.56 15.63 -5.48
C LEU A 79 1.25 16.93 -5.93
N TYR A 80 0.82 18.07 -5.41
CA TYR A 80 1.45 19.36 -5.71
C TYR A 80 2.90 19.41 -5.24
N LYS A 81 3.18 18.90 -4.03
CA LYS A 81 4.55 18.84 -3.49
C LYS A 81 5.44 17.93 -4.33
N GLU A 82 4.94 16.76 -4.74
CA GLU A 82 5.69 15.82 -5.58
C GLU A 82 6.00 16.45 -6.95
N LEU A 83 5.00 17.07 -7.59
CA LEU A 83 5.19 17.74 -8.87
C LEU A 83 6.18 18.90 -8.75
N LEU A 84 6.05 19.72 -7.71
CA LEU A 84 6.97 20.82 -7.45
C LEU A 84 8.41 20.32 -7.24
N GLN A 85 8.57 19.23 -6.47
CA GLN A 85 9.87 18.62 -6.22
C GLN A 85 10.49 18.11 -7.52
N GLU A 86 9.72 17.42 -8.36
CA GLU A 86 10.19 16.94 -9.67
C GLU A 86 10.64 18.10 -10.56
N LYS A 87 9.82 19.16 -10.68
CA LYS A 87 10.15 20.30 -11.54
C LYS A 87 11.33 21.12 -11.01
N LEU A 88 11.46 21.30 -9.70
CA LEU A 88 12.61 21.95 -9.11
C LEU A 88 13.89 21.13 -9.32
N LEU A 89 13.82 19.81 -9.16
CA LEU A 89 14.96 18.93 -9.38
C LEU A 89 15.44 19.00 -10.84
N GLU A 90 14.52 19.05 -11.80
CA GLU A 90 14.84 19.22 -13.22
C GLU A 90 15.56 20.55 -13.47
N LEU A 91 15.04 21.66 -12.93
CA LEU A 91 15.67 22.97 -13.08
C LEU A 91 17.06 23.05 -12.42
N CYS A 92 17.25 22.35 -11.30
CA CYS A 92 18.55 22.28 -10.61
C CYS A 92 19.65 21.63 -11.45
N LYS A 93 19.32 20.85 -12.50
CA LYS A 93 20.32 20.33 -13.44
C LYS A 93 21.06 21.43 -14.17
N TYR A 94 20.36 22.52 -14.48
CA TYR A 94 20.88 23.59 -15.33
C TYR A 94 21.27 24.85 -14.55
N ILE A 95 20.74 25.04 -13.35
CA ILE A 95 20.90 26.28 -12.59
C ILE A 95 21.82 26.04 -11.38
N ARG A 96 22.86 26.86 -11.27
CA ARG A 96 23.72 26.93 -10.09
C ARG A 96 23.60 28.31 -9.45
N LEU A 97 23.34 28.31 -8.15
CA LEU A 97 23.21 29.52 -7.34
C LEU A 97 24.47 29.70 -6.50
N ASP A 98 25.18 30.80 -6.69
CA ASP A 98 26.24 31.22 -5.79
C ASP A 98 25.72 32.33 -4.87
N ARG A 99 25.54 31.99 -3.59
CA ARG A 99 25.04 32.91 -2.57
C ARG A 99 26.08 33.93 -2.12
N ILE A 100 27.36 33.65 -2.29
CA ILE A 100 28.44 34.55 -1.84
C ILE A 100 28.57 35.70 -2.85
N THR A 101 28.56 35.38 -4.13
CA THR A 101 28.68 36.38 -5.21
C THR A 101 27.33 36.92 -5.68
N HIS A 102 26.22 36.39 -5.15
CA HIS A 102 24.85 36.65 -5.63
C HIS A 102 24.70 36.42 -7.14
N THR A 103 25.41 35.42 -7.68
CA THR A 103 25.36 35.08 -9.11
C THR A 103 24.54 33.82 -9.37
N ILE A 104 23.84 33.82 -10.51
CA ILE A 104 23.11 32.67 -11.02
C ILE A 104 23.79 32.24 -12.33
N ALA A 105 24.35 31.05 -12.35
CA ALA A 105 24.91 30.45 -13.55
C ALA A 105 23.88 29.49 -14.15
N ILE A 106 23.60 29.65 -15.45
CA ILE A 106 22.66 28.80 -16.18
C ILE A 106 23.42 28.08 -17.31
N ASP A 107 23.42 26.76 -17.27
CA ASP A 107 24.06 25.92 -18.27
C ASP A 107 23.20 25.80 -19.53
N LYS A 108 23.44 26.73 -20.46
CA LYS A 108 22.77 26.76 -21.77
C LYS A 108 23.06 25.50 -22.62
N THR A 109 24.24 24.89 -22.48
CA THR A 109 24.62 23.78 -23.35
C THR A 109 23.80 22.53 -23.03
N SER A 110 23.66 22.22 -21.74
CA SER A 110 22.83 21.12 -21.26
C SER A 110 21.33 21.36 -21.54
N ILE A 111 20.84 22.60 -21.38
CA ILE A 111 19.45 22.95 -21.73
C ILE A 111 19.13 22.64 -23.20
N LEU A 112 20.02 23.06 -24.12
CA LEU A 112 19.84 22.83 -25.55
C LEU A 112 19.99 21.35 -25.93
N ALA A 113 20.92 20.63 -25.28
CA ALA A 113 21.13 19.20 -25.51
C ALA A 113 19.90 18.37 -25.14
N ASP A 114 19.20 18.76 -24.07
CA ASP A 114 17.96 18.11 -23.62
C ASP A 114 16.71 18.58 -24.39
N GLY A 115 16.90 19.39 -25.45
CA GLY A 115 15.84 19.79 -26.38
C GLY A 115 15.01 21.00 -25.96
N TYR A 116 15.42 21.71 -24.91
CA TYR A 116 14.73 22.92 -24.45
C TYR A 116 15.15 24.16 -25.23
N HIS A 117 14.24 25.13 -25.35
CA HIS A 117 14.51 26.44 -25.94
C HIS A 117 14.52 27.52 -24.87
N MET A 118 15.60 28.31 -24.85
CA MET A 118 15.78 29.42 -23.92
C MET A 118 15.28 30.73 -24.53
N LYS A 119 14.43 31.47 -23.81
CA LYS A 119 13.95 32.80 -24.18
C LYS A 119 14.26 33.78 -23.05
N PHE A 120 14.75 34.95 -23.39
CA PHE A 120 14.97 36.07 -22.47
C PHE A 120 13.94 37.15 -22.80
N TYR A 121 13.30 37.71 -21.77
CA TYR A 121 12.33 38.81 -21.87
C TYR A 121 12.85 40.02 -21.12
#